data_AF-A0A183DGH2-F1
#
_entry.id   AF-A0A183DGH2-F1
#
_cell.length_a   1.000
_cell.length_b   1.000
_cell.length_c   1.000
_cell.angle_alpha   90.00
_cell.angle_beta   90.00
_cell.angle_gamma   90.00
#
_symmetry.space_group_name_H-M   'P 1'
#
loop_
_entity.id
_entity.type
_entity.pdbx_description
1 polymer ?
#
loop_
_entity_poly.entity_id
_entity_poly.type
_entity_poly.pdbx_seq_one_letter_code
_entity_poly.pdbx_strand_id
1 'polypeptide(L)'
;MNKRQEVRRVTMEDCMERSLALLSEREGQLEGIIGRDIVDRNLEALENDESAKWIPWKNELSQTAVLVQNSGTHWHSAFDELAQKVAIFDARIARFKRSLGKSKRNEQRILARLASFAKWLDLAEEDADRAEAWHDKEEKVVRYAFSGKF
;
A
#
# COMPACT_ATOMS: atom_id res chain seq x y z
N MET A 1 17.37 -32.48 42.30
CA MET A 1 17.44 -31.22 41.54
C MET A 1 18.02 -30.15 42.47
N ASN A 2 19.05 -29.41 42.06
CA ASN A 2 19.72 -28.43 42.94
C ASN A 2 18.80 -27.21 43.14
N LYS A 3 18.62 -26.72 44.37
CA LYS A 3 17.74 -25.57 44.70
C LYS A 3 18.03 -24.33 43.83
N ARG A 4 19.29 -24.14 43.42
CA ARG A 4 19.68 -23.07 42.48
C ARG A 4 19.17 -23.26 41.05
N GLN A 5 19.08 -24.49 40.56
CA GLN A 5 18.56 -24.79 39.23
C GLN A 5 17.05 -24.55 39.18
N GLU A 6 16.34 -24.89 40.26
CA GLU A 6 14.90 -24.69 40.35
C GLU A 6 14.51 -23.20 40.37
N VAL A 7 15.23 -22.37 41.16
CA VAL A 7 15.00 -20.91 41.16
C VAL A 7 15.23 -20.31 39.77
N ARG A 8 16.27 -20.77 39.06
CA ARG A 8 16.54 -20.30 37.68
C ARG A 8 15.42 -20.69 36.71
N ARG A 9 14.89 -21.92 36.82
CA ARG A 9 13.79 -22.41 36.00
C ARG A 9 12.53 -21.56 36.19
N VAL A 10 12.08 -21.39 37.44
CA VAL A 10 10.89 -20.60 37.77
C VAL A 10 11.04 -19.15 37.31
N THR A 11 12.20 -18.55 37.53
CA THR A 11 12.46 -17.15 37.11
C THR A 11 12.38 -17.01 35.57
N MET A 12 12.85 -18.01 34.83
CA MET A 12 12.79 -18.02 33.37
C MET A 12 11.35 -18.22 32.89
N GLU A 13 10.60 -19.14 33.50
CA GLU A 13 9.18 -19.38 33.22
C GLU A 13 8.33 -18.10 33.42
N ASP A 14 8.46 -17.43 34.58
CA ASP A 14 7.78 -16.16 34.86
C ASP A 14 8.13 -15.05 33.85
N CYS A 15 9.41 -14.98 33.46
CA CYS A 15 9.89 -13.98 32.50
C CYS A 15 9.31 -14.23 31.10
N MET A 16 9.24 -15.49 30.67
CA MET A 16 8.66 -15.88 29.38
C MET A 16 7.16 -15.61 29.35
N GLU A 17 6.43 -15.95 30.41
CA GLU A 17 4.99 -15.68 30.52
C GLU A 17 4.69 -14.18 30.35
N ARG A 18 5.41 -13.32 31.11
CA ARG A 18 5.25 -11.86 31.00
C ARG A 18 5.62 -11.33 29.63
N SER A 19 6.69 -11.85 29.03
CA SER A 19 7.15 -11.39 27.72
C SER A 19 6.13 -11.72 26.63
N LEU A 20 5.60 -12.95 26.61
CA LEU A 20 4.58 -13.36 25.64
C LEU A 20 3.26 -12.60 25.85
N ALA A 21 2.85 -12.38 27.11
CA ALA A 21 1.67 -11.57 27.42
C ALA A 21 1.80 -10.13 26.90
N LEU A 22 2.95 -9.48 27.16
CA LEU A 22 3.23 -8.13 26.67
C LEU A 22 3.28 -8.06 25.15
N LEU A 23 3.91 -9.05 24.49
CA LEU A 23 3.96 -9.10 23.03
C LEU A 23 2.57 -9.27 22.42
N SER A 24 1.72 -10.11 23.02
CA SER A 24 0.34 -10.31 22.59
C SER A 24 -0.53 -9.08 22.76
N GLU A 25 -0.39 -8.36 23.88
CA GLU A 25 -1.10 -7.09 24.08
C GLU A 25 -0.67 -6.03 23.05
N ARG A 26 0.64 -5.87 22.85
CA ARG A 26 1.19 -4.93 21.86
C ARG A 26 0.75 -5.30 20.44
N GLU A 27 0.67 -6.59 20.12
CA GLU A 27 0.18 -7.07 18.83
C GLU A 27 -1.23 -6.54 18.55
N GLY A 28 -2.16 -6.70 19.49
CA GLY A 28 -3.53 -6.18 19.33
C GLY A 28 -3.59 -4.66 19.17
N GLN A 29 -2.70 -3.92 19.86
CA GLN A 29 -2.59 -2.46 19.70
C GLN A 29 -2.08 -2.09 18.31
N LEU A 30 -1.05 -2.79 17.81
CA LEU A 30 -0.50 -2.57 16.47
C LEU A 30 -1.50 -2.93 15.38
N GLU A 31 -2.29 -3.99 15.59
CA GLU A 31 -3.39 -4.35 14.71
C GLU A 31 -4.40 -3.21 14.58
N GLY A 32 -4.80 -2.60 15.69
CA GLY A 32 -5.70 -1.46 15.68
C GLY A 32 -5.12 -0.23 14.98
N ILE A 33 -3.84 0.08 15.22
CA ILE A 33 -3.16 1.24 14.64
C ILE A 33 -3.01 1.08 13.12
N ILE A 34 -2.31 0.04 12.68
CA ILE A 34 -2.06 -0.26 11.27
C ILE A 34 -3.38 -0.52 10.53
N GLY A 35 -4.34 -1.14 11.22
CA GLY A 35 -5.68 -1.35 10.72
C GLY A 35 -6.38 -0.05 10.34
N ARG A 36 -6.27 1.00 11.18
CA ARG A 36 -6.79 2.34 10.88
C ARG A 36 -6.07 2.98 9.71
N ASP A 37 -4.73 2.95 9.67
CA ASP A 37 -3.96 3.56 8.57
C ASP A 37 -4.36 2.96 7.20
N ILE A 38 -4.60 1.65 7.16
CA ILE A 38 -5.09 0.95 5.96
C ILE A 38 -6.51 1.41 5.58
N VAL A 39 -7.41 1.52 6.56
CA VAL A 39 -8.80 1.96 6.33
C VAL A 39 -8.84 3.40 5.82
N ASP A 40 -8.05 4.28 6.44
CA ASP A 40 -7.94 5.70 6.08
C ASP A 40 -7.12 5.93 4.80
N ARG A 41 -6.58 4.85 4.23
CA ARG A 41 -5.68 4.84 3.06
C ARG A 41 -4.46 5.75 3.23
N ASN A 42 -4.00 5.95 4.46
CA ASN A 42 -2.88 6.81 4.80
C ASN A 42 -1.55 6.05 4.69
N LEU A 43 -0.94 6.09 3.50
CA LEU A 43 0.32 5.38 3.24
C LEU A 43 1.48 5.90 4.08
N GLU A 44 1.55 7.21 4.30
CA GLU A 44 2.64 7.82 5.06
C GLU A 44 2.60 7.41 6.53
N ALA A 45 1.41 7.48 7.16
CA ALA A 45 1.23 6.98 8.53
C ALA A 45 1.56 5.49 8.63
N LEU A 46 1.11 4.69 7.65
CA LEU A 46 1.41 3.26 7.62
C LEU A 46 2.92 2.98 7.53
N GLU A 47 3.67 3.69 6.67
CA GLU A 47 5.11 3.49 6.52
C GLU A 47 5.88 3.91 7.79
N ASN A 48 5.43 4.99 8.44
CA ASN A 48 5.97 5.42 9.73
C ASN A 48 5.69 4.40 10.84
N ASP A 49 4.46 3.90 10.96
CA ASP A 49 4.10 2.95 12.01
C ASP A 49 4.66 1.54 11.75
N GLU A 50 4.81 1.15 10.49
CA GLU A 50 5.51 -0.07 10.11
C GLU A 50 6.99 -0.01 10.57
N SER A 51 7.68 1.08 10.27
CA SER A 51 9.10 1.23 10.60
C SER A 51 9.36 1.48 12.09
N ALA A 52 8.54 2.31 12.74
CA ALA A 52 8.74 2.71 14.12
C ALA A 52 8.19 1.71 15.14
N LYS A 53 7.18 0.89 14.78
CA LYS A 53 6.47 0.04 15.74
C LYS A 53 6.42 -1.42 15.30
N TRP A 54 5.97 -1.71 14.08
CA TRP A 54 5.80 -3.10 13.61
C TRP A 54 7.12 -3.85 13.49
N ILE A 55 8.11 -3.28 12.80
CA ILE A 55 9.42 -3.91 12.60
C ILE A 55 10.14 -4.14 13.95
N PRO A 56 10.22 -3.16 14.87
CA PRO A 56 10.75 -3.39 16.21
C PRO A 56 10.04 -4.51 16.97
N TRP A 57 8.70 -4.53 16.94
CA TRP A 57 7.94 -5.59 17.61
C TRP A 57 8.23 -6.99 17.02
N LYS A 58 8.36 -7.12 15.69
CA LYS A 58 8.78 -8.38 15.05
C LYS A 58 10.19 -8.82 15.48
N ASN A 59 11.10 -7.87 15.67
CA ASN A 59 12.43 -8.16 16.17
C ASN A 59 12.40 -8.65 17.63
N GLU A 60 11.58 -8.03 18.49
CA GLU A 60 11.35 -8.50 19.86
C GLU A 60 10.78 -9.92 19.88
N LEU A 61 9.77 -10.21 19.05
CA LEU A 61 9.20 -11.55 18.90
C LEU A 61 10.28 -12.57 18.45
N SER A 62 11.11 -12.21 17.48
CA SER A 62 12.21 -13.07 17.00
C SER A 62 13.25 -13.37 18.09
N GLN A 63 13.51 -12.42 18.99
CA GLN A 63 14.37 -12.65 20.15
C GLN A 63 13.72 -13.61 21.16
N THR A 64 12.41 -13.49 21.40
CA THR A 64 11.69 -14.44 22.27
C THR A 64 11.63 -15.85 21.70
N ALA A 65 11.68 -16.01 20.37
CA ALA A 65 11.73 -17.31 19.70
C ALA A 65 12.91 -18.16 20.20
N VAL A 66 14.08 -17.52 20.39
CA VAL A 66 15.29 -18.19 20.89
C VAL A 66 15.10 -18.69 22.32
N LEU A 67 14.36 -17.96 23.15
CA LEU A 67 14.05 -18.37 24.52
C LEU A 67 13.05 -19.52 24.55
N VAL A 68 12.00 -19.43 23.71
CA VAL A 68 10.97 -20.47 23.60
C VAL A 68 11.56 -21.80 23.15
N GLN A 69 12.45 -21.81 22.14
CA GLN A 69 13.14 -23.01 21.65
C GLN A 69 13.99 -23.71 22.73
N ASN A 70 14.48 -22.96 23.71
CA ASN A 70 15.30 -23.48 24.81
C ASN A 70 14.49 -23.79 26.08
N SER A 71 13.17 -23.66 26.02
CA SER A 71 12.25 -23.79 27.15
C SER A 71 11.31 -24.99 27.02
N GLY A 72 10.43 -25.18 28.02
CA GLY A 72 9.41 -26.23 27.99
C GLY A 72 8.44 -26.06 26.80
N THR A 73 7.87 -27.17 26.34
CA THR A 73 6.97 -27.21 25.16
C THR A 73 5.70 -26.36 25.29
N HIS A 74 5.32 -25.93 26.50
CA HIS A 74 4.06 -25.23 26.76
C HIS A 74 4.01 -23.78 26.22
N TRP A 75 5.14 -23.13 25.95
CA TRP A 75 5.17 -21.78 25.37
C TRP A 75 5.07 -21.76 23.85
N HIS A 76 5.26 -22.90 23.19
CA HIS A 76 5.33 -22.98 21.73
C HIS A 76 3.99 -22.60 21.09
N SER A 77 2.86 -23.03 21.65
CA SER A 77 1.54 -22.69 21.08
C SER A 77 1.25 -21.19 21.09
N ALA A 78 1.48 -20.52 22.22
CA ALA A 78 1.26 -19.08 22.33
C ALA A 78 2.20 -18.28 21.43
N PHE A 79 3.44 -18.75 21.28
CA PHE A 79 4.41 -18.16 20.36
C PHE A 79 4.00 -18.36 18.89
N ASP A 80 3.58 -19.57 18.52
CA ASP A 80 3.15 -19.90 17.16
C ASP A 80 1.92 -19.11 16.74
N GLU A 81 0.99 -18.86 17.67
CA GLU A 81 -0.16 -17.97 17.44
C GLU A 81 0.29 -16.55 17.07
N LEU A 82 1.24 -15.97 17.82
CA LEU A 82 1.80 -14.65 17.51
C LEU A 82 2.53 -14.66 16.15
N ALA A 83 3.31 -15.70 15.87
CA ALA A 83 4.00 -15.86 14.58
C ALA A 83 3.02 -15.94 13.40
N GLN A 84 1.90 -16.65 13.56
CA GLN A 84 0.86 -16.73 12.54
C GLN A 84 0.22 -15.36 12.29
N LYS A 85 -0.08 -14.60 13.35
CA LYS A 85 -0.61 -13.24 13.23
C LYS A 85 0.35 -12.33 12.47
N VAL A 86 1.66 -12.45 12.70
CA VAL A 86 2.68 -11.71 11.95
C VAL A 86 2.54 -11.94 10.45
N ALA A 87 2.46 -13.20 10.02
CA ALA A 87 2.36 -13.53 8.60
C ALA A 87 1.08 -12.96 7.96
N ILE A 88 -0.04 -13.01 8.70
CA ILE A 88 -1.32 -12.43 8.26
C ILE A 88 -1.20 -10.91 8.10
N PHE A 89 -0.55 -10.25 9.07
CA PHE A 89 -0.35 -8.80 9.07
C PHE A 89 0.57 -8.34 7.94
N ASP A 90 1.72 -8.97 7.77
CA ASP A 90 2.65 -8.67 6.68
C ASP A 90 1.95 -8.85 5.31
N ALA A 91 1.15 -9.90 5.15
CA ALA A 91 0.37 -10.12 3.93
C ALA A 91 -0.69 -9.02 3.70
N ARG A 92 -1.28 -8.48 4.76
CA ARG A 92 -2.27 -7.39 4.70
C ARG A 92 -1.60 -6.07 4.29
N ILE A 93 -0.50 -5.69 4.95
CA ILE A 93 0.31 -4.51 4.61
C ILE A 93 0.79 -4.58 3.15
N ALA A 94 1.36 -5.71 2.73
CA ALA A 94 1.85 -5.91 1.38
C ALA A 94 0.74 -5.86 0.31
N ARG A 95 -0.47 -6.33 0.62
CA ARG A 95 -1.63 -6.20 -0.28
C ARG A 95 -2.06 -4.75 -0.42
N PHE A 96 -2.12 -4.01 0.69
CA PHE A 96 -2.48 -2.60 0.69
C PHE A 96 -1.50 -1.75 -0.15
N LYS A 97 -0.18 -1.87 0.09
CA LYS A 97 0.84 -1.16 -0.70
C LYS A 97 0.74 -1.47 -2.20
N ARG A 98 0.52 -2.74 -2.56
CA ARG A 98 0.29 -3.14 -3.97
C ARG A 98 -0.97 -2.52 -4.56
N SER A 99 -2.05 -2.40 -3.78
CA SER A 99 -3.30 -1.79 -4.25
C SER A 99 -3.12 -0.31 -4.59
N LEU A 100 -2.37 0.44 -3.77
CA LEU A 100 -2.04 1.84 -4.02
C LEU A 100 -1.15 2.00 -5.26
N GLY A 101 -0.14 1.13 -5.41
CA GLY A 101 0.70 1.12 -6.61
C GLY A 101 -0.10 0.87 -7.90
N LYS A 102 -1.11 -0.01 -7.87
CA LYS A 102 -2.02 -0.22 -9.00
C LYS A 102 -2.87 1.03 -9.28
N SER A 103 -3.39 1.68 -8.24
CA SER A 103 -4.18 2.91 -8.35
C SER A 103 -3.39 4.01 -9.05
N LYS A 104 -2.15 4.29 -8.60
CA LYS A 104 -1.28 5.32 -9.18
C LYS A 104 -0.94 5.06 -10.64
N ARG A 105 -0.64 3.79 -11.01
CA ARG A 105 -0.40 3.42 -12.42
C ARG A 105 -1.64 3.61 -13.30
N ASN A 106 -2.82 3.28 -12.77
CA ASN A 106 -4.06 3.49 -13.50
C ASN A 106 -4.33 4.98 -13.75
N GLU A 107 -4.13 5.81 -12.73
CA GLU A 107 -4.23 7.26 -12.83
C GLU A 107 -3.27 7.84 -13.89
N GLN A 108 -2.01 7.44 -13.87
CA GLN A 108 -1.03 7.83 -14.89
C GLN A 108 -1.45 7.42 -16.30
N ARG A 109 -2.03 6.22 -16.46
CA ARG A 109 -2.54 5.74 -17.76
C ARG A 109 -3.73 6.57 -18.25
N ILE A 110 -4.62 6.98 -17.34
CA ILE A 110 -5.75 7.85 -17.67
C ILE A 110 -5.24 9.22 -18.09
N LEU A 111 -4.32 9.83 -17.33
CA LEU A 111 -3.71 11.12 -17.67
C LEU A 111 -3.03 11.09 -19.05
N ALA A 112 -2.28 10.01 -19.36
CA ALA A 112 -1.67 9.86 -20.67
C ALA A 112 -2.70 9.76 -21.81
N ARG A 113 -3.81 9.03 -21.60
CA ARG A 113 -4.91 8.94 -22.56
C ARG A 113 -5.61 10.29 -22.76
N LEU A 114 -5.86 11.02 -21.69
CA LEU A 114 -6.45 12.36 -21.75
C LEU A 114 -5.55 13.32 -22.54
N ALA A 115 -4.24 13.28 -22.32
CA ALA A 115 -3.28 14.08 -23.09
C ALA A 115 -3.28 13.71 -24.59
N SER A 116 -3.36 12.42 -24.92
CA SER A 116 -3.52 11.99 -26.32
C SER A 116 -4.84 12.44 -26.93
N PHE A 117 -5.92 12.42 -26.16
CA PHE A 117 -7.23 12.87 -26.61
C PHE A 117 -7.28 14.37 -26.87
N ALA A 118 -6.65 15.18 -25.99
CA ALA A 118 -6.52 16.62 -26.20
C ALA A 118 -5.82 16.93 -27.54
N LYS A 119 -4.69 16.28 -27.83
CA LYS A 119 -4.00 16.44 -29.13
C LYS A 119 -4.86 16.04 -30.32
N TRP A 120 -5.70 15.02 -30.16
CA TRP A 120 -6.60 14.59 -31.23
C TRP A 120 -7.70 15.63 -31.47
N LEU A 121 -8.21 16.27 -30.42
CA LEU A 121 -9.15 17.39 -30.55
C LEU A 121 -8.50 18.57 -31.27
N ASP A 122 -7.28 18.96 -30.88
CA ASP A 122 -6.55 20.06 -31.55
C ASP A 122 -6.42 19.81 -33.06
N LEU A 123 -6.06 18.58 -33.45
CA LEU A 123 -5.96 18.19 -34.86
C LEU A 123 -7.31 18.19 -35.59
N ALA A 124 -8.38 17.75 -34.91
CA ALA A 124 -9.72 17.76 -35.47
C ALA A 124 -10.26 19.18 -35.67
N GLU A 125 -9.94 20.09 -34.75
CA GLU A 125 -10.25 21.52 -34.88
C GLU A 125 -9.47 22.13 -36.05
N GLU A 126 -8.17 21.87 -36.17
CA GLU A 126 -7.39 22.31 -37.34
C GLU A 126 -7.96 21.78 -38.67
N ASP A 127 -8.42 20.53 -38.70
CA ASP A 127 -9.05 19.94 -39.89
C ASP A 127 -10.39 20.61 -40.22
N ALA A 128 -11.20 20.93 -39.20
CA ALA A 128 -12.45 21.67 -39.38
C ALA A 128 -12.20 23.08 -39.92
N ASP A 129 -11.27 23.82 -39.32
CA ASP A 129 -10.87 25.16 -39.77
C ASP A 129 -10.35 25.15 -41.21
N ARG A 130 -9.55 24.13 -41.55
CA ARG A 130 -9.10 23.92 -42.94
C ARG A 130 -10.28 23.73 -43.86
N ALA A 131 -11.19 22.81 -43.55
CA ALA A 131 -12.36 22.50 -44.39
C ALA A 131 -13.26 23.73 -44.60
N GLU A 132 -13.50 24.51 -43.55
CA GLU A 132 -14.23 25.78 -43.64
C GLU A 132 -13.51 26.76 -44.58
N ALA A 133 -12.20 26.95 -44.42
CA ALA A 133 -11.42 27.82 -45.29
C ALA A 133 -11.39 27.38 -46.76
N TRP A 134 -11.46 26.07 -47.03
CA TRP A 134 -11.61 25.54 -48.39
C TRP A 134 -12.98 25.89 -48.99
N HIS A 135 -14.06 25.65 -48.25
CA HIS A 135 -15.42 26.02 -48.69
C HIS A 135 -15.57 27.53 -48.94
N ASP A 136 -14.97 28.34 -48.07
CA ASP A 136 -15.00 29.80 -48.18
C ASP A 136 -14.29 30.31 -49.45
N LYS A 137 -13.20 29.64 -49.86
CA LYS A 137 -12.49 29.91 -51.12
C LYS A 137 -13.32 29.49 -52.32
N GLU A 138 -13.93 28.32 -52.29
CA GLU A 138 -14.79 27.83 -53.38
C GLU A 138 -16.00 28.75 -53.59
N GLU A 139 -16.69 29.16 -52.51
CA GLU A 139 -17.81 30.10 -52.61
C GLU A 139 -17.38 31.45 -53.20
N LYS A 140 -16.23 31.98 -52.80
CA LYS A 140 -15.70 33.24 -53.36
C LYS A 140 -15.43 33.08 -54.86
N VAL A 141 -14.78 32.01 -55.29
CA VAL A 141 -14.51 31.74 -56.73
C VAL A 141 -15.82 31.66 -57.52
N VAL A 142 -16.83 30.97 -57.00
CA VAL A 142 -18.16 30.87 -57.62
C VAL A 142 -18.81 32.26 -57.71
N ARG A 143 -18.84 33.05 -56.63
CA ARG A 143 -19.41 34.41 -56.66
C ARG A 143 -18.67 35.35 -57.61
N TYR A 144 -17.35 35.23 -57.76
CA TYR A 144 -16.59 36.00 -58.76
C TYR A 144 -16.92 35.56 -60.19
N ALA A 145 -17.07 34.26 -60.45
CA ALA A 145 -17.47 33.74 -61.77
C ALA A 145 -18.89 34.18 -62.16
N PHE A 146 -19.81 34.30 -61.21
CA PHE A 146 -21.20 34.74 -61.46
C PHE A 146 -21.42 36.26 -61.36
N SER A 147 -20.49 37.04 -60.80
CA SER A 147 -20.56 38.53 -60.78
C SER A 147 -19.76 39.21 -61.89
N GLY A 148 -18.95 38.46 -62.65
CA GLY A 148 -18.36 38.88 -63.91
C GLY A 148 -19.43 39.08 -64.97
N LYS A 149 -20.03 40.27 -65.00
CA LYS A 149 -20.80 40.78 -66.13
C LYS A 149 -19.93 40.75 -67.40
N PHE A 150 -20.52 40.23 -68.48
CA PHE A 150 -20.11 40.50 -69.86
C PHE A 150 -19.99 42.00 -70.12
#